data_AF-A0A9E0SPU8-F1
#
_entry.id   AF-A0A9E0SPU8-F1
#
_cell.length_a   1.000
_cell.length_b   1.000
_cell.length_c   1.000
_cell.angle_alpha   90.00
_cell.angle_beta   90.00
_cell.angle_gamma   90.00
#
_symmetry.space_group_name_H-M   'P 1'
#
loop_
_entity.id
_entity.type
_entity.pdbx_description
1 polymer ?
#
loop_
_entity_poly.entity_id
_entity_poly.type
_entity_poly.pdbx_seq_one_letter_code
_entity_poly.pdbx_strand_id
1 'polypeptide(L)'
;MTLTIAQVAQMDRAAFVAAFGGLFEHSPWVAEAAWDARPFASADALHGAMIAAIRQVPVERRIAFLNAHPELAGKEAEAGTMTDHSTFEQRGLDALSRDEVVELRRLNAAYRARHGFPFIIAVLDHTRAQIVEQLRLRTDRDSAGELAEALAQITRITRRRLRNLLADEPPGAAPIPSSSTQPATGRPQEVRHV
;
A
#
# COMPACT_ATOMS: atom_id res chain seq x y z
N MET A 1 -10.01 7.40 -11.42
CA MET A 1 -11.19 6.58 -11.07
C MET A 1 -10.81 5.72 -9.89
N THR A 2 -11.60 5.72 -8.83
CA THR A 2 -11.39 4.91 -7.63
C THR A 2 -12.15 3.58 -7.76
N LEU A 3 -11.49 2.45 -7.48
CA LEU A 3 -12.03 1.09 -7.57
C LEU A 3 -12.79 0.70 -6.29
N THR A 4 -13.81 -0.15 -6.39
CA THR A 4 -14.47 -0.77 -5.21
C THR A 4 -14.00 -2.21 -5.01
N ILE A 5 -14.17 -2.77 -3.81
CA ILE A 5 -13.84 -4.18 -3.54
C ILE A 5 -14.70 -5.13 -4.37
N ALA A 6 -15.96 -4.77 -4.63
CA ALA A 6 -16.81 -5.52 -5.54
C ALA A 6 -16.23 -5.57 -6.97
N GLN A 7 -15.67 -4.47 -7.47
CA GLN A 7 -14.99 -4.45 -8.78
C GLN A 7 -13.71 -5.30 -8.77
N VAL A 8 -12.93 -5.24 -7.69
CA VAL A 8 -11.73 -6.08 -7.52
C VAL A 8 -12.07 -7.57 -7.55
N ALA A 9 -13.19 -7.98 -6.94
CA ALA A 9 -13.63 -9.37 -6.93
C ALA A 9 -13.97 -9.91 -8.34
N GLN A 10 -14.29 -9.04 -9.29
CA GLN A 10 -14.60 -9.41 -10.69
C GLN A 10 -13.38 -9.38 -11.62
N MET A 11 -12.20 -8.93 -11.15
CA MET A 11 -10.99 -8.91 -11.96
C MET A 11 -10.49 -10.33 -12.22
N ASP A 12 -9.85 -10.52 -13.38
CA ASP A 12 -8.92 -11.62 -13.58
C ASP A 12 -7.52 -11.29 -13.02
N ARG A 13 -6.60 -12.26 -13.07
CA ARG A 13 -5.28 -12.09 -12.46
C ARG A 13 -4.48 -10.98 -13.12
N ALA A 14 -4.57 -10.87 -14.45
CA ALA A 14 -3.81 -9.89 -15.21
C ALA A 14 -4.30 -8.47 -14.88
N ALA A 15 -5.61 -8.25 -14.86
CA ALA A 15 -6.23 -6.99 -14.48
C ALA A 15 -5.89 -6.60 -13.02
N PHE A 16 -5.89 -7.56 -12.10
CA PHE A 16 -5.53 -7.32 -10.71
C PHE A 16 -4.07 -6.90 -10.54
N VAL A 17 -3.14 -7.61 -11.20
CA VAL A 17 -1.71 -7.26 -11.16
C VAL A 17 -1.47 -5.91 -11.85
N ALA A 18 -2.17 -5.60 -12.93
CA ALA A 18 -2.09 -4.28 -13.57
C ALA A 18 -2.60 -3.16 -12.64
N ALA A 19 -3.68 -3.40 -11.88
CA ALA A 19 -4.25 -2.41 -10.98
C ALA A 19 -3.41 -2.19 -9.71
N PHE A 20 -2.83 -3.24 -9.14
CA PHE A 20 -2.18 -3.19 -7.82
C PHE A 20 -0.66 -3.43 -7.83
N GLY A 21 -0.09 -3.84 -8.97
CA GLY A 21 1.34 -4.16 -9.07
C GLY A 21 2.26 -2.96 -8.86
N GLY A 22 1.76 -1.74 -9.13
CA GLY A 22 2.46 -0.48 -8.85
C GLY A 22 2.36 0.01 -7.40
N LEU A 23 1.58 -0.67 -6.55
CA LEU A 23 1.39 -0.24 -5.15
C LEU A 23 2.69 -0.31 -4.35
N PHE A 24 3.53 -1.30 -4.69
CA PHE A 24 4.85 -1.52 -4.11
C PHE A 24 5.91 -1.23 -5.17
N GLU A 25 6.89 -0.39 -4.83
CA GLU A 25 7.89 0.07 -5.79
C GLU A 25 8.61 -1.10 -6.46
N HIS A 26 8.59 -1.13 -7.80
CA HIS A 26 9.21 -2.15 -8.64
C HIS A 26 8.92 -3.60 -8.19
N SER A 27 7.75 -3.83 -7.57
CA SER A 27 7.44 -5.09 -6.89
C SER A 27 6.05 -5.65 -7.25
N PRO A 28 5.74 -5.86 -8.55
CA PRO A 28 4.45 -6.42 -8.98
C PRO A 28 4.19 -7.81 -8.42
N TRP A 29 5.25 -8.56 -8.09
CA TRP A 29 5.20 -9.88 -7.47
C TRP A 29 4.37 -9.91 -6.17
N VAL A 30 4.25 -8.78 -5.45
CA VAL A 30 3.44 -8.70 -4.24
C VAL A 30 1.95 -8.86 -4.57
N ALA A 31 1.49 -8.20 -5.63
CA ALA A 31 0.12 -8.36 -6.12
C ALA A 31 -0.10 -9.77 -6.69
N GLU A 32 0.89 -10.30 -7.42
CA GLU A 32 0.82 -11.67 -7.97
C GLU A 32 0.67 -12.73 -6.87
N ALA A 33 1.36 -12.56 -5.74
CA ALA A 33 1.31 -13.47 -4.59
C ALA A 33 0.03 -13.28 -3.76
N ALA A 34 -0.44 -12.04 -3.58
CA ALA A 34 -1.67 -11.77 -2.83
C ALA A 34 -2.91 -12.31 -3.55
N TRP A 35 -2.87 -12.46 -4.88
CA TRP A 35 -3.98 -12.96 -5.71
C TRP A 35 -4.60 -14.27 -5.21
N ASP A 36 -3.78 -15.17 -4.67
CA ASP A 36 -4.20 -16.49 -4.21
C ASP A 36 -4.98 -16.45 -2.87
N ALA A 37 -4.96 -15.31 -2.16
CA ALA A 37 -5.68 -15.10 -0.91
C ALA A 37 -7.11 -14.55 -1.09
N ARG A 38 -7.59 -14.44 -2.33
CA ARG A 38 -8.95 -14.01 -2.65
C ARG A 38 -10.01 -15.03 -2.22
N PRO A 39 -11.27 -14.62 -2.03
CA PRO A 39 -11.77 -13.24 -2.14
C PRO A 39 -11.37 -12.35 -0.95
N PHE A 40 -11.27 -11.04 -1.19
CA PHE A 40 -11.01 -10.06 -0.14
C PHE A 40 -12.30 -9.44 0.37
N ALA A 41 -12.51 -9.42 1.69
CA ALA A 41 -13.70 -8.84 2.30
C ALA A 41 -13.68 -7.30 2.36
N SER A 42 -12.49 -6.68 2.26
CA SER A 42 -12.32 -5.24 2.38
C SER A 42 -10.97 -4.78 1.80
N ALA A 43 -10.78 -3.47 1.68
CA ALA A 43 -9.49 -2.85 1.35
C ALA A 43 -8.39 -3.26 2.34
N ASP A 44 -8.73 -3.34 3.62
CA ASP A 44 -7.80 -3.77 4.67
C ASP A 44 -7.44 -5.25 4.55
N ALA A 45 -8.38 -6.12 4.15
CA ALA A 45 -8.10 -7.53 3.89
C ALA A 45 -7.16 -7.71 2.69
N LEU A 46 -7.38 -6.95 1.60
CA LEU A 46 -6.50 -6.90 0.45
C LEU A 46 -5.09 -6.43 0.83
N HIS A 47 -4.98 -5.31 1.57
CA HIS A 47 -3.70 -4.79 2.02
C HIS A 47 -2.98 -5.76 2.94
N GLY A 48 -3.71 -6.36 3.88
CA GLY A 48 -3.21 -7.38 4.80
C GLY A 48 -2.62 -8.59 4.06
N ALA A 49 -3.29 -9.06 3.00
CA ALA A 49 -2.79 -10.16 2.17
C ALA A 49 -1.48 -9.80 1.45
N MET A 50 -1.37 -8.58 0.93
CA MET A 50 -0.13 -8.09 0.30
C MET A 50 1.03 -7.98 1.29
N ILE A 51 0.78 -7.45 2.50
CA ILE A 51 1.81 -7.39 3.55
C ILE A 51 2.20 -8.78 4.05
N ALA A 52 1.24 -9.72 4.14
CA ALA A 52 1.52 -11.11 4.47
C ALA A 52 2.44 -11.77 3.42
N ALA A 53 2.18 -11.54 2.13
CA ALA A 53 3.04 -12.05 1.06
C ALA A 53 4.50 -11.58 1.19
N ILE A 54 4.72 -10.32 1.59
CA ILE A 54 6.07 -9.80 1.85
C ILE A 54 6.70 -10.45 3.09
N ARG A 55 5.92 -10.69 4.15
CA ARG A 55 6.44 -11.27 5.40
C ARG A 55 6.79 -12.75 5.28
N GLN A 56 6.13 -13.48 4.37
CA GLN A 56 6.32 -14.92 4.17
C GLN A 56 7.54 -15.27 3.33
N VAL A 57 8.11 -14.32 2.57
CA VAL A 57 9.34 -14.59 1.82
C VAL A 57 10.58 -14.56 2.72
N PRO A 58 11.66 -15.26 2.33
CA PRO A 58 12.94 -15.23 3.06
C PRO A 58 13.46 -13.81 3.33
N VAL A 59 14.27 -13.66 4.38
CA VAL A 59 14.81 -12.35 4.81
C VAL A 59 15.55 -11.66 3.67
N GLU A 60 16.30 -12.41 2.88
CA GLU A 60 17.10 -11.93 1.76
C GLU A 60 16.20 -11.30 0.69
N ARG A 61 15.05 -11.92 0.43
CA ARG A 61 14.06 -11.39 -0.52
C ARG A 61 13.35 -10.16 0.03
N ARG A 62 13.15 -10.06 1.36
CA ARG A 62 12.65 -8.84 2.01
C ARG A 62 13.65 -7.70 1.92
N ILE A 63 14.94 -7.97 2.12
CA ILE A 63 16.00 -6.96 1.96
C ILE A 63 16.11 -6.50 0.51
N ALA A 64 16.05 -7.44 -0.46
CA ALA A 64 16.02 -7.09 -1.87
C ALA A 64 14.81 -6.22 -2.23
N PHE A 65 13.64 -6.55 -1.68
CA PHE A 65 12.42 -5.75 -1.80
C PHE A 65 12.60 -4.32 -1.25
N LEU A 66 13.14 -4.16 -0.04
CA LEU A 66 13.39 -2.82 0.53
C LEU A 66 14.42 -2.04 -0.28
N ASN A 67 15.42 -2.71 -0.87
CA ASN A 67 16.41 -2.08 -1.74
C ASN A 67 15.85 -1.58 -3.09
N ALA A 68 14.66 -2.04 -3.49
CA ALA A 68 13.96 -1.49 -4.65
C ALA A 68 13.24 -0.17 -4.31
N HIS A 69 13.16 0.21 -3.03
CA HIS A 69 12.55 1.47 -2.63
C HIS A 69 13.53 2.63 -2.85
N PRO A 70 13.10 3.75 -3.45
CA PRO A 70 13.96 4.91 -3.65
C PRO A 70 14.42 5.47 -2.31
N GLU A 71 15.67 5.91 -2.25
CA GLU A 71 16.22 6.51 -1.03
C GLU A 71 15.66 7.92 -0.84
N LEU A 72 15.43 8.30 0.42
CA LEU A 72 14.97 9.63 0.78
C LEU A 72 16.00 10.70 0.40
N ALA A 73 15.63 11.65 -0.46
CA ALA A 73 16.55 12.63 -1.05
C ALA A 73 17.78 11.97 -1.71
N GLY A 74 17.59 10.79 -2.30
CA GLY A 74 18.61 10.05 -3.03
C GLY A 74 18.86 10.57 -4.45
N LYS A 75 19.67 9.83 -5.21
CA LYS A 75 20.02 10.18 -6.60
C LYS A 75 18.80 10.29 -7.51
N GLU A 76 17.77 9.47 -7.27
CA GLU A 76 16.52 9.48 -8.03
C GLU A 76 15.73 10.77 -7.80
N ALA A 77 15.77 11.32 -6.58
CA ALA A 77 15.16 12.60 -6.27
C ALA A 77 15.90 13.75 -6.97
N GLU A 78 17.24 13.73 -6.95
CA GLU A 78 18.08 14.71 -7.64
C GLU A 78 17.94 14.66 -9.16
N ALA A 79 17.81 13.45 -9.72
CA ALA A 79 17.65 13.23 -11.15
C ALA A 79 16.20 13.41 -11.64
N GLY A 80 15.24 13.58 -10.72
CA GLY A 80 13.81 13.68 -11.06
C GLY A 80 13.22 12.40 -11.65
N THR A 81 13.78 11.22 -11.31
CA THR A 81 13.37 9.92 -11.85
C THR A 81 12.55 9.08 -10.87
N MET A 82 12.00 9.69 -9.82
CA MET A 82 11.13 9.03 -8.87
C MET A 82 9.77 8.68 -9.49
N THR A 83 9.11 7.62 -9.00
CA THR A 83 7.71 7.36 -9.38
C THR A 83 6.78 8.46 -8.88
N ASP A 84 5.57 8.56 -9.46
CA ASP A 84 4.56 9.53 -9.04
C ASP A 84 4.22 9.42 -7.55
N HIS A 85 4.18 8.20 -7.01
CA HIS A 85 3.93 7.95 -5.59
C HIS A 85 5.07 8.50 -4.72
N SER A 86 6.31 8.16 -5.05
CA SER A 86 7.48 8.60 -4.28
C SER A 86 7.67 10.12 -4.39
N THR A 87 7.41 10.70 -5.56
CA THR A 87 7.42 12.15 -5.78
C THR A 87 6.38 12.83 -4.89
N PHE A 88 5.15 12.32 -4.83
CA PHE A 88 4.10 12.87 -3.97
C PHE A 88 4.44 12.78 -2.47
N GLU A 89 4.98 11.64 -2.05
CA GLU A 89 5.32 11.39 -0.65
C GLU A 89 6.49 12.24 -0.16
N GLN A 90 7.43 12.60 -1.04
CA GLN A 90 8.59 13.42 -0.70
C GLN A 90 8.40 14.93 -0.95
N ARG A 91 7.20 15.38 -1.36
CA ARG A 91 6.88 16.81 -1.52
C ARG A 91 7.10 17.54 -0.20
N GLY A 92 7.98 18.54 -0.20
CA GLY A 92 8.35 19.30 1.00
C GLY A 92 9.74 18.98 1.57
N LEU A 93 10.41 17.95 1.06
CA LEU A 93 11.87 17.83 1.17
C LEU A 93 12.61 18.65 0.10
N ASP A 94 11.88 19.25 -0.83
CA ASP A 94 12.42 20.05 -1.94
C ASP A 94 13.07 21.38 -1.49
N ALA A 95 12.83 21.78 -0.23
CA ALA A 95 13.35 23.02 0.36
C ALA A 95 14.49 22.79 1.37
N LEU A 96 15.19 21.65 1.28
CA LEU A 96 16.36 21.39 2.13
C LEU A 96 17.49 22.37 1.82
N SER A 97 18.11 22.90 2.87
CA SER A 97 19.36 23.65 2.71
C SER A 97 20.49 22.71 2.27
N ARG A 98 21.56 23.27 1.70
CA ARG A 98 22.73 22.47 1.29
C ARG A 98 23.32 21.66 2.45
N ASP A 99 23.36 22.23 3.65
CA ASP A 99 23.89 21.57 4.83
C ASP A 99 22.97 20.44 5.30
N GLU A 100 21.65 20.63 5.20
CA GLU A 100 20.67 19.58 5.50
C GLU A 100 20.78 18.40 4.53
N VAL A 101 21.00 18.67 3.23
CA VAL A 101 21.25 17.61 2.23
C VAL A 101 22.52 16.83 2.54
N VAL A 102 23.61 17.52 2.89
CA VAL A 102 24.88 16.87 3.25
C VAL A 102 24.71 15.97 4.48
N GLU A 103 24.04 16.46 5.52
CA GLU A 103 23.82 15.67 6.73
C GLU A 103 22.89 14.48 6.46
N LEU A 104 21.82 14.66 5.69
CA LEU A 104 20.90 13.58 5.34
C LEU A 104 21.61 12.48 4.53
N ARG A 105 22.45 12.86 3.55
CA ARG A 105 23.28 11.90 2.80
C ARG A 105 24.25 11.14 3.71
N ARG A 106 24.90 11.83 4.65
CA ARG A 106 25.82 11.20 5.61
C ARG A 106 25.08 10.17 6.48
N LEU A 107 23.89 10.53 6.96
CA LEU A 107 23.06 9.65 7.77
C LEU A 107 22.52 8.46 6.98
N ASN A 108 22.03 8.66 5.75
CA ASN A 108 21.59 7.57 4.87
C ASN A 108 22.74 6.58 4.59
N ALA A 109 23.95 7.09 4.32
CA ALA A 109 25.12 6.24 4.10
C ALA A 109 25.45 5.38 5.34
N ALA A 110 25.41 5.98 6.54
CA ALA A 110 25.63 5.26 7.79
C ALA A 110 24.56 4.19 8.05
N TYR A 111 23.29 4.54 7.86
CA TYR A 111 22.16 3.63 7.97
C TYR A 111 22.30 2.44 7.02
N ARG A 112 22.58 2.72 5.74
CA ARG A 112 22.72 1.69 4.71
C ARG A 112 23.91 0.78 4.97
N ALA A 113 25.05 1.32 5.42
CA ALA A 113 26.22 0.53 5.78
C ALA A 113 25.93 -0.46 6.92
N ARG A 114 25.05 -0.10 7.86
CA ARG A 114 24.69 -0.95 8.99
C ARG A 114 23.62 -2.00 8.65
N HIS A 115 22.57 -1.59 7.95
CA HIS A 115 21.37 -2.41 7.78
C HIS A 115 21.28 -3.10 6.41
N GLY A 116 21.99 -2.60 5.39
CA GLY A 116 22.00 -3.19 4.04
C GLY A 116 20.78 -2.86 3.18
N PHE A 117 19.93 -1.92 3.60
CA PHE A 117 18.77 -1.42 2.86
C PHE A 117 18.58 0.09 3.13
N PRO A 118 17.84 0.84 2.28
CA PRO A 118 17.67 2.28 2.46
C PRO A 118 16.78 2.59 3.67
N PHE A 119 16.95 3.79 4.24
CA PHE A 119 16.06 4.28 5.28
C PHE A 119 14.68 4.56 4.70
N ILE A 120 13.67 3.91 5.26
CA ILE A 120 12.27 4.01 4.82
C ILE A 120 11.43 4.56 5.97
N ILE A 121 10.65 5.58 5.67
CA ILE A 121 9.72 6.21 6.61
C ILE A 121 8.49 6.73 5.87
N ALA A 122 7.32 6.64 6.49
CA ALA A 122 6.11 7.29 6.00
C ALA A 122 6.26 8.80 6.18
N VAL A 123 6.79 9.48 5.16
CA VAL A 123 7.14 10.91 5.20
C VAL A 123 5.95 11.78 5.62
N LEU A 124 4.75 11.48 5.13
CA LEU A 124 3.52 12.22 5.46
C LEU A 124 3.09 12.13 6.94
N ASP A 125 3.69 11.24 7.74
CA ASP A 125 3.46 11.13 9.19
C ASP A 125 4.45 11.95 10.03
N HIS A 126 5.44 12.58 9.38
CA HIS A 126 6.57 13.17 10.07
C HIS A 126 6.90 14.56 9.52
N THR A 127 7.29 15.45 10.41
CA THR A 127 8.01 16.66 10.03
C THR A 127 9.43 16.32 9.59
N ARG A 128 10.06 17.21 8.83
CA ARG A 128 11.48 17.07 8.45
C ARG A 128 12.41 16.81 9.65
N ALA A 129 12.21 17.54 10.74
CA ALA A 129 13.01 17.38 11.95
C ALA A 129 12.86 15.97 12.55
N GLN A 130 11.62 15.46 12.62
CA GLN A 130 11.34 14.11 13.09
C GLN A 130 11.93 13.04 12.16
N ILE A 131 11.97 13.26 10.84
CA ILE A 131 12.61 12.33 9.90
C ILE A 131 14.09 12.19 10.21
N VAL A 132 14.81 13.30 10.39
CA VAL A 132 16.24 13.29 10.74
C VAL A 132 16.47 12.63 12.09
N GLU A 133 15.62 12.92 13.09
CA GLU A 133 15.67 12.27 14.40
C GLU A 133 15.45 10.76 14.31
N GLN A 134 14.42 10.32 13.57
CA GLN A 134 14.14 8.91 13.35
C GLN A 134 15.29 8.20 12.65
N LEU A 135 15.90 8.84 11.65
CA LEU A 135 17.06 8.27 10.96
C LEU A 135 18.24 8.06 11.91
N ARG A 136 18.54 9.04 12.78
CA ARG A 136 19.58 8.88 13.82
C ARG A 136 19.24 7.74 14.77
N LEU A 137 18.05 7.78 15.38
CA LEU A 137 17.62 6.79 16.36
C LEU A 137 17.59 5.37 15.80
N ARG A 138 17.14 5.21 14.55
CA ARG A 138 16.99 3.90 13.90
C ARG A 138 18.31 3.34 13.38
N THR A 139 19.27 4.21 13.04
CA THR A 139 20.63 3.78 12.70
C THR A 139 21.32 3.04 13.84
N ASP A 140 20.94 3.28 15.10
CA ASP A 140 21.58 2.59 16.24
C ASP A 140 20.89 1.28 16.66
N ARG A 141 19.79 0.91 16.01
CA ARG A 141 19.04 -0.33 16.31
C ARG A 141 19.76 -1.58 15.81
N ASP A 142 19.31 -2.74 16.27
CA ASP A 142 19.70 -4.01 15.66
C ASP A 142 19.01 -4.16 14.29
N SER A 143 19.68 -4.82 13.34
CA SER A 143 19.18 -4.91 11.96
C SER A 143 17.92 -5.77 11.82
N ALA A 144 17.65 -6.69 12.75
CA ALA A 144 16.43 -7.50 12.70
C ALA A 144 15.20 -6.69 13.13
N GLY A 145 15.31 -5.94 14.23
CA GLY A 145 14.32 -4.97 14.67
C GLY A 145 14.09 -3.88 13.63
N GLU A 146 15.16 -3.38 13.01
CA GLU A 146 15.05 -2.34 11.99
C GLU A 146 14.41 -2.85 10.69
N LEU A 147 14.65 -4.11 10.30
CA LEU A 147 13.93 -4.74 9.19
C LEU A 147 12.41 -4.78 9.46
N ALA A 148 12.01 -5.12 10.69
CA ALA A 148 10.60 -5.13 11.08
C ALA A 148 9.99 -3.71 11.04
N GLU A 149 10.73 -2.71 11.50
CA GLU A 149 10.31 -1.30 11.44
C GLU A 149 10.17 -0.81 10.00
N ALA A 150 11.14 -1.08 9.13
CA ALA A 150 11.07 -0.69 7.72
C ALA A 150 9.83 -1.29 7.02
N LEU A 151 9.50 -2.55 7.31
CA LEU A 151 8.27 -3.17 6.82
C LEU A 151 7.00 -2.55 7.41
N ALA A 152 7.03 -2.09 8.66
CA ALA A 152 5.93 -1.32 9.25
C ALA A 152 5.75 0.03 8.56
N GLN A 153 6.84 0.71 8.18
CA GLN A 153 6.79 1.96 7.41
C GLN A 153 6.22 1.73 6.00
N ILE A 154 6.66 0.68 5.30
CA ILE A 154 6.07 0.25 4.01
C ILE A 154 4.58 -0.02 4.16
N THR A 155 4.15 -0.66 5.24
CA THR A 155 2.73 -0.92 5.53
C THR A 155 1.95 0.39 5.59
N ARG A 156 2.46 1.41 6.28
CA ARG A 156 1.80 2.73 6.37
C ARG A 156 1.75 3.46 5.03
N ILE A 157 2.87 3.46 4.29
CA ILE A 157 3.00 4.08 2.96
C ILE A 157 1.98 3.47 2.00
N THR A 158 2.00 2.15 1.86
CA THR A 158 1.18 1.43 0.88
C THR A 158 -0.30 1.40 1.25
N ARG A 159 -0.65 1.51 2.54
CA ARG A 159 -2.05 1.69 2.95
C ARG A 159 -2.62 3.03 2.47
N ARG A 160 -1.81 4.10 2.46
CA ARG A 160 -2.23 5.39 1.88
C ARG A 160 -2.37 5.29 0.37
N ARG A 161 -1.38 4.70 -0.31
CA ARG A 161 -1.43 4.47 -1.77
C ARG A 161 -2.69 3.68 -2.15
N LEU A 162 -3.03 2.64 -1.38
CA LEU A 162 -4.22 1.82 -1.63
C LEU A 162 -5.52 2.60 -1.43
N ARG A 163 -5.62 3.43 -0.38
CA ARG A 163 -6.77 4.32 -0.18
C ARG A 163 -6.96 5.34 -1.29
N ASN A 164 -5.90 5.72 -2.00
CA ASN A 164 -6.03 6.60 -3.17
C ASN A 164 -6.53 5.86 -4.42
N LEU A 165 -6.29 4.54 -4.49
CA LEU A 165 -6.76 3.69 -5.60
C LEU A 165 -8.17 3.16 -5.38
N LEU A 166 -8.55 2.87 -4.13
CA LEU A 166 -9.87 2.38 -3.77
C LEU A 166 -10.77 3.53 -3.34
N ALA A 167 -12.04 3.48 -3.71
CA ALA A 167 -13.04 4.34 -3.09
C ALA A 167 -13.26 3.82 -1.67
N ASP A 168 -13.34 4.70 -0.67
CA ASP A 168 -13.94 4.32 0.61
C ASP A 168 -15.39 3.92 0.30
N GLU A 169 -15.71 2.63 0.40
CA GLU A 169 -17.10 2.26 0.63
C GLU A 169 -17.47 2.79 2.02
N PRO A 170 -18.53 3.60 2.16
CA PRO A 170 -18.97 4.01 3.48
C PRO A 170 -19.23 2.74 4.32
N PRO A 171 -18.78 2.70 5.58
CA PRO A 171 -19.06 1.56 6.44
C PRO A 171 -20.58 1.45 6.61
N GLY A 172 -21.21 0.44 5.99
CA GLY A 172 -22.59 0.06 6.30
C GLY A 172 -23.61 -0.12 5.16
N ALA A 173 -23.23 -0.36 3.91
CA ALA A 173 -24.20 -0.89 2.95
C ALA A 173 -24.29 -2.42 3.10
N ALA A 174 -25.03 -2.88 4.11
CA ALA A 174 -25.44 -4.29 4.16
C ALA A 174 -26.17 -4.66 2.85
N PRO A 175 -25.95 -5.86 2.30
CA PRO A 175 -26.69 -6.29 1.11
C PRO A 175 -28.17 -6.35 1.46
N ILE A 176 -28.99 -5.51 0.82
CA ILE A 176 -30.44 -5.61 0.90
C ILE A 176 -30.81 -6.95 0.24
N PRO A 177 -31.39 -7.92 0.96
CA PRO A 177 -31.90 -9.11 0.30
C PRO A 177 -33.07 -8.69 -0.59
N SER A 178 -32.95 -8.89 -1.90
CA SER A 178 -34.05 -8.73 -2.83
C SER A 178 -35.10 -9.80 -2.57
N SER A 179 -36.07 -9.52 -1.72
CA SER A 179 -37.29 -10.32 -1.60
C SER A 179 -38.22 -9.95 -2.77
N SER A 180 -38.12 -10.72 -3.85
CA SER A 180 -39.14 -10.80 -4.89
C SER A 180 -40.36 -11.55 -4.34
N THR A 181 -41.39 -10.82 -3.92
CA THR A 181 -42.73 -11.38 -3.75
C THR A 181 -43.68 -10.61 -4.66
N GLN A 182 -43.98 -11.20 -5.83
CA GLN A 182 -45.13 -10.80 -6.64
C GLN A 182 -46.41 -11.12 -5.85
N PRO A 183 -47.42 -10.24 -5.80
CA PRO A 183 -48.76 -10.66 -5.44
C PRO A 183 -49.46 -11.23 -6.68
N ALA A 184 -49.81 -12.51 -6.61
CA ALA A 184 -50.73 -13.14 -7.54
C ALA A 184 -52.15 -12.59 -7.29
N THR A 185 -52.62 -11.69 -8.16
CA THR A 185 -54.03 -11.33 -8.24
C THR A 185 -54.77 -12.34 -9.11
N GLY A 186 -55.28 -13.39 -8.46
CA GLY A 186 -56.25 -14.30 -9.07
C GLY A 186 -57.60 -13.60 -9.28
N ARG A 187 -58.10 -13.61 -10.51
CA ARG A 187 -59.48 -13.24 -10.85
C ARG A 187 -60.46 -14.28 -10.24
N PRO A 188 -61.60 -13.86 -9.68
CA PRO A 188 -62.68 -14.81 -9.39
C PRO A 188 -63.40 -15.21 -10.70
N GLN A 189 -63.59 -16.51 -10.86
CA GLN A 189 -64.40 -17.12 -11.91
C GLN A 189 -65.89 -16.90 -11.64
N GLU A 190 -66.63 -16.59 -12.72
CA GLU A 190 -68.07 -16.75 -12.80
C GLU A 190 -68.46 -18.19 -12.48
N VAL A 191 -69.43 -18.37 -11.58
CA VAL A 191 -70.19 -19.61 -11.48
C VAL A 191 -71.66 -19.27 -11.73
N ARG A 192 -72.12 -19.62 -12.94
CA ARG A 192 -73.54 -19.80 -13.27
C ARG A 192 -73.97 -21.22 -12.91
N HIS A 193 -75.28 -21.37 -12.71
CA HIS A 193 -76.11 -22.59 -12.51
C HIS A 193 -76.46 -22.81 -11.03
N VAL A 194 -77.73 -22.91 -10.60
CA VAL A 194 -79.02 -23.19 -11.28
C VAL A 194 -80.11 -22.34 -10.62
#